data_AF-A0A481QZA1-F1
#
_entry.id   AF-A0A481QZA1-F1
#
_cell.length_a   1.000
_cell.length_b   1.000
_cell.length_c   1.000
_cell.angle_alpha   90.00
_cell.angle_beta   90.00
_cell.angle_gamma   90.00
#
_symmetry.space_group_name_H-M   'P 1'
#
loop_
_entity.id
_entity.type
_entity.pdbx_description
1 polymer ?
#
loop_
_entity_poly.entity_id
_entity_poly.type
_entity_poly.pdbx_seq_one_letter_code
_entity_poly.pdbx_strand_id
1 'polypeptide(L)'
;MNHLLTVSLLLAVSVLAGCASHVAPELRPYSAEESRELAMEALNRSGLSFDEYHSKKAQLLGQPQQTYGFDKQGEMSAERAVQLHGRSS
;
A
#
# COMPACT_ATOMS: atom_id res chain seq x y z
N MET A 1 42.59 -29.55 14.02
CA MET A 1 42.87 -28.38 13.15
C MET A 1 41.57 -27.80 12.57
N ASN A 2 40.48 -27.77 13.33
CA ASN A 2 39.16 -27.34 12.82
C ASN A 2 38.50 -26.30 13.75
N HIS A 3 39.04 -26.07 14.94
CA HIS A 3 38.48 -25.14 15.92
C HIS A 3 38.46 -23.69 15.43
N LEU A 4 39.48 -23.27 14.67
CA LEU A 4 39.51 -21.93 14.08
C LEU A 4 38.37 -21.73 13.06
N LEU A 5 38.08 -22.75 12.24
CA LEU A 5 36.96 -22.72 11.31
C LEU A 5 35.61 -22.71 12.06
N THR A 6 35.49 -23.53 13.10
CA THR A 6 34.27 -23.55 13.93
C THR A 6 34.02 -22.20 14.61
N VAL A 7 35.07 -21.58 15.18
CA VAL A 7 34.96 -20.26 15.81
C VAL A 7 34.64 -19.18 14.78
N SER A 8 35.29 -19.19 13.61
CA SER A 8 34.99 -18.25 12.53
C SER A 8 33.55 -18.39 12.02
N LEU A 9 33.06 -19.62 11.87
CA LEU A 9 31.69 -19.89 11.46
C LEU A 9 30.68 -19.41 12.50
N LEU A 10 30.93 -19.68 13.79
CA LEU A 10 30.08 -19.20 14.88
C LEU A 10 30.03 -17.67 14.91
N LEU A 11 31.18 -17.01 14.73
CA LEU A 11 31.27 -15.55 14.71
C LEU A 11 30.51 -14.95 13.52
N ALA A 12 30.64 -15.56 12.34
CA ALA A 12 29.87 -15.17 11.17
C ALA A 12 28.36 -15.31 11.41
N VAL A 13 27.91 -16.45 11.95
CA VAL A 13 26.49 -16.68 12.26
C VAL A 13 25.97 -15.67 13.28
N SER A 14 26.74 -15.33 14.32
CA SER A 14 26.36 -14.32 15.31
C SER A 14 26.22 -12.92 14.70
N VAL A 15 27.12 -12.52 13.80
CA VAL A 15 27.03 -11.21 13.13
C VAL A 15 25.84 -11.16 12.17
N LEU A 16 25.63 -12.19 11.34
CA LEU A 16 24.48 -12.24 10.42
C LEU A 16 23.14 -12.27 11.18
N ALA A 17 23.06 -13.05 12.27
CA ALA A 17 21.86 -13.11 13.11
C ALA A 17 21.61 -11.78 13.84
N GLY A 18 22.64 -11.01 14.19
CA GLY A 18 22.51 -9.68 14.78
C GLY A 18 22.01 -8.61 13.80
N CYS A 19 22.41 -8.70 12.52
CA CYS A 19 21.91 -7.79 11.48
C CYS A 19 20.47 -8.10 11.03
N ALA A 20 20.05 -9.37 11.08
CA ALA A 20 18.68 -9.79 10.77
C ALA A 20 17.76 -9.75 12.00
N SER A 21 18.31 -9.80 13.21
CA SER A 21 17.56 -9.54 14.43
C SER A 21 17.21 -8.08 14.44
N HIS A 22 15.98 -7.81 14.00
CA HIS A 22 15.24 -6.65 14.42
C HIS A 22 15.22 -6.70 15.96
N VAL A 23 16.21 -6.09 16.62
CA VAL A 23 16.24 -5.90 18.06
C VAL A 23 14.92 -5.23 18.36
N ALA A 24 14.00 -6.01 18.93
CA ALA A 24 12.59 -5.68 19.04
C ALA A 24 12.49 -4.19 19.34
N PRO A 25 12.03 -3.36 18.37
CA PRO A 25 11.86 -1.95 18.64
C PRO A 25 10.88 -1.96 19.79
N GLU A 26 11.34 -1.53 20.96
CA GLU A 26 10.50 -1.16 22.09
C GLU A 26 9.20 -0.63 21.51
N LEU A 27 8.15 -1.41 21.72
CA LEU A 27 6.94 -1.50 20.92
C LEU A 27 6.21 -0.16 21.01
N ARG A 28 6.73 0.89 20.39
CA ARG A 28 6.14 2.22 20.41
C ARG A 28 4.80 2.01 19.75
N PRO A 29 3.69 2.05 20.52
CA PRO A 29 2.40 1.84 19.93
C PRO A 29 2.23 2.95 18.90
N TYR A 30 2.00 2.56 17.65
CA TYR A 30 1.71 3.53 16.60
C TYR A 30 0.55 4.39 17.08
N SER A 31 0.70 5.71 16.95
CA SER A 31 -0.41 6.62 17.17
C SER A 31 -1.54 6.30 16.19
N ALA A 32 -2.74 6.79 16.50
CA ALA A 32 -3.89 6.63 15.60
C ALA A 32 -3.60 7.19 14.20
N GLU A 33 -2.80 8.27 14.10
CA GLU A 33 -2.43 8.84 12.80
C GLU A 33 -1.40 7.99 12.06
N GLU A 34 -0.35 7.52 12.74
CA GLU A 34 0.67 6.64 12.12
C GLU A 34 0.05 5.32 11.64
N SER A 35 -0.84 4.73 12.43
CA SER A 35 -1.55 3.50 12.04
C SER A 35 -2.51 3.74 10.86
N ARG A 36 -3.18 4.91 10.81
CA ARG A 36 -4.00 5.30 9.67
C ARG A 36 -3.17 5.50 8.40
N GLU A 37 -2.03 6.18 8.50
CA GLU A 37 -1.11 6.38 7.39
C GLU A 37 -0.56 5.05 6.86
N LEU A 38 -0.14 4.17 7.77
CA LEU A 38 0.34 2.83 7.42
C LEU A 38 -0.73 1.99 6.71
N ALA A 39 -1.98 2.03 7.20
CA ALA A 39 -3.09 1.33 6.58
C ALA A 39 -3.41 1.90 5.18
N MET A 40 -3.30 3.23 5.01
CA MET A 40 -3.47 3.89 3.71
C MET A 40 -2.36 3.52 2.72
N GLU A 41 -1.10 3.43 3.16
CA GLU A 41 0.01 2.98 2.32
C GLU A 41 -0.20 1.52 1.87
N ALA A 42 -0.53 0.63 2.81
CA ALA A 42 -0.79 -0.77 2.53
C ALA A 42 -1.94 -0.92 1.52
N LEU A 43 -3.01 -0.13 1.68
CA LEU A 43 -4.11 -0.10 0.73
C LEU A 43 -3.65 0.37 -0.66
N ASN A 44 -2.85 1.43 -0.75
CA ASN A 44 -2.37 1.97 -2.03
C ASN A 44 -1.48 0.98 -2.80
N ARG A 45 -0.81 0.05 -2.10
CA ARG A 45 0.05 -0.97 -2.70
C ARG A 45 -0.66 -2.29 -3.03
N SER A 46 -1.94 -2.44 -2.66
CA SER A 46 -2.66 -3.72 -2.71
C SER A 46 -3.19 -4.15 -4.08
N GLY A 47 -3.08 -3.31 -5.12
CA GLY A 47 -3.44 -3.67 -6.50
C GLY A 47 -4.92 -4.05 -6.70
N LEU A 48 -5.83 -3.47 -5.93
CA LEU A 48 -7.26 -3.78 -5.97
C LEU A 48 -7.95 -3.14 -7.18
N SER A 49 -9.11 -3.71 -7.55
CA SER A 49 -10.01 -3.03 -8.49
C SER A 49 -10.54 -1.71 -7.91
N PHE A 50 -11.01 -0.82 -8.78
CA PHE A 50 -11.46 0.52 -8.39
C PHE A 50 -12.49 0.48 -7.24
N ASP A 51 -13.55 -0.32 -7.40
CA ASP A 51 -14.63 -0.42 -6.43
C ASP A 51 -14.15 -0.97 -5.08
N GLU A 52 -13.28 -1.99 -5.11
CA GLU A 52 -12.70 -2.60 -3.91
C GLU A 52 -11.77 -1.63 -3.17
N TYR A 53 -10.94 -0.88 -3.91
CA TYR A 53 -10.07 0.14 -3.33
C TYR A 53 -10.90 1.21 -2.62
N HIS A 54 -11.94 1.73 -3.28
CA HIS A 54 -12.78 2.78 -2.72
C HIS A 54 -13.60 2.28 -1.51
N SER A 55 -14.12 1.06 -1.56
CA SER A 55 -14.80 0.44 -0.42
C SER A 55 -13.87 0.32 0.80
N LYS A 56 -12.68 -0.23 0.63
CA LYS A 56 -11.70 -0.37 1.73
C LYS A 56 -11.20 0.97 2.24
N LYS A 57 -11.00 1.95 1.34
CA LYS A 57 -10.63 3.33 1.73
C LYS A 57 -11.70 3.98 2.61
N ALA A 58 -12.97 3.82 2.26
CA ALA A 58 -14.08 4.35 3.06
C ALA A 58 -14.11 3.73 4.47
N GLN A 59 -13.89 2.42 4.56
CA GLN A 59 -13.78 1.71 5.84
C GLN A 59 -12.62 2.25 6.70
N LEU A 60 -11.43 2.47 6.13
CA LEU A 60 -10.28 3.03 6.85
C LEU A 60 -10.51 4.46 7.33
N LEU A 61 -11.29 5.25 6.59
CA LEU A 61 -11.62 6.64 6.94
C LEU A 61 -12.86 6.77 7.82
N GLY A 62 -13.54 5.66 8.16
CA GLY A 62 -14.82 5.68 8.87
C GLY A 62 -15.92 6.43 8.11
N GLN A 63 -15.75 6.63 6.81
CA GLN A 63 -16.74 7.30 5.98
C GLN A 63 -17.81 6.30 5.57
N PRO A 64 -19.08 6.73 5.48
CA PRO A 64 -20.11 5.87 4.91
C PRO A 64 -19.64 5.43 3.53
N GLN A 65 -19.73 4.13 3.26
CA GLN A 65 -19.36 3.55 1.98
C GLN A 65 -20.30 4.12 0.93
N GLN A 66 -19.93 5.26 0.34
CA GLN A 66 -20.60 5.79 -0.82
C GLN A 66 -20.39 4.76 -1.91
N THR A 67 -21.48 4.12 -2.31
CA THR A 67 -21.53 3.35 -3.53
C THR A 67 -21.20 4.34 -4.64
N TYR A 68 -19.93 4.38 -5.07
CA TYR A 68 -19.51 5.01 -6.31
C TYR A 68 -20.10 4.18 -7.45
N GLY A 69 -21.42 4.11 -7.51
CA GLY A 69 -22.11 3.63 -8.69
C GLY A 69 -21.74 4.62 -9.78
N PHE A 70 -21.10 4.13 -10.84
CA PHE A 70 -21.07 4.86 -12.10
C PHE A 70 -22.52 5.29 -12.38
N ASP A 71 -22.80 6.58 -12.26
CA ASP A 71 -24.04 7.12 -12.80
C ASP A 71 -24.02 6.70 -14.26
N LYS A 72 -25.09 6.05 -14.75
CA LYS A 72 -25.24 5.66 -16.17
C LYS A 72 -25.19 6.86 -17.14
N GLN A 73 -24.94 8.06 -16.63
CA GLN A 73 -24.63 9.28 -17.38
C GLN A 73 -23.14 9.44 -17.72
N GLY A 74 -22.24 8.66 -17.09
CA GLY A 74 -20.80 8.69 -17.34
C GLY A 74 -20.36 8.09 -18.68
N GLU A 75 -21.26 7.35 -19.36
CA GLU A 75 -21.02 6.84 -20.71
C GLU A 75 -20.98 7.97 -21.78
N MET A 76 -21.40 9.19 -21.45
CA MET A 76 -21.58 10.29 -22.42
C MET A 76 -20.37 11.21 -22.64
N SER A 77 -19.24 10.99 -21.96
CA SER A 77 -18.09 11.90 -22.03
C SER A 77 -17.10 11.60 -23.17
N ALA A 78 -17.09 10.37 -23.71
CA ALA A 78 -16.19 10.00 -24.81
C ALA A 78 -16.70 10.47 -26.19
N GLU A 79 -18.01 10.60 -26.36
CA GLU A 79 -18.64 11.00 -27.63
C GLU A 79 -18.58 12.52 -27.89
N ARG A 80 -18.58 13.35 -26.84
CA ARG A 80 -18.54 14.82 -26.98
C ARG A 80 -17.18 15.34 -27.46
N ALA A 81 -16.08 14.65 -27.15
CA ALA A 81 -14.74 15.05 -27.59
C ALA A 81 -14.54 14.90 -29.12
N VAL A 82 -15.26 13.97 -29.75
CA VAL A 82 -15.17 13.73 -31.21
C VAL A 82 -15.88 14.82 -32.02
N GLN A 83 -17.01 15.35 -31.52
CA GLN A 83 -17.78 16.37 -32.26
C GLN A 83 -17.10 17.75 -32.37
N LEU A 84 -16.13 18.07 -31.49
CA LEU A 84 -15.43 19.36 -31.52
C LEU A 84 -14.28 19.44 -32.53
N HIS A 85 -13.81 18.31 -33.07
CA HIS A 85 -12.75 18.29 -34.10
C HIS A 85 -13.25 18.58 -35.53
N GLY A 86 -14.54 18.86 -35.72
CA GLY A 86 -15.17 19.06 -37.03
C GLY A 86 -15.42 20.51 -37.44
N ARG A 87 -14.92 21.53 -36.71
CA ARG A 87 -15.12 22.93 -37.13
C ARG A 87 -14.05 23.33 -38.15
N SER A 88 -14.40 23.21 -39.43
CA SER A 88 -13.67 23.81 -40.55
C SER A 88 -13.62 25.34 -40.41
N SER A 89 -12.41 25.88 -40.47
CA SER A 89 -12.11 27.28 -40.81
C SER A 89 -12.48 27.60 -42.25
#